data_AF-A0A4W6CZA6-F1
#
_entry.id   AF-A0A4W6CZA6-F1
#
_cell.length_a   1.000
_cell.length_b   1.000
_cell.length_c   1.000
_cell.angle_alpha   90.00
_cell.angle_beta   90.00
_cell.angle_gamma   90.00
#
_symmetry.space_group_name_H-M   'P 1'
#
loop_
_entity.id
_entity.type
_entity.pdbx_description
1 polymer ?
#
loop_
_entity_poly.entity_id
_entity_poly.type
_entity_poly.pdbx_seq_one_letter_code
_entity_poly.pdbx_strand_id
1 'polypeptide(L)'
;MSCKPPVTSPFQPLTEDKASNHRSPTGLNYYFCPVWCQRLADYMEGVKKNYESAAQVLKHNCETNGHGESCYKLGAYHITGKGGVTECLKTAYSCFIRSCNAGGKKSVDACHNVGLLAHDGRAMEGGPDPTAARQYYEKACAGGFAPSCFNLSALFIEGNSKGLAPDMTLALKYANRACELGHVWGCANASRMYRLGDGTEKDEKKAEELKNRAKGAAWFREGEAAEICGVNDYCYHCFGLPAHVAISQVMCVNRYICACTNKTWRGRSKVGGDLLLV
;
A
#
# COMPACT_ATOMS: atom_id res chain seq x y z
N MET A 1 26.39 -9.66 12.15
CA MET A 1 26.76 -9.77 10.73
C MET A 1 26.97 -8.37 10.18
N SER A 2 28.19 -8.03 9.77
CA SER A 2 28.51 -6.69 9.25
C SER A 2 28.27 -6.66 7.74
N CYS A 3 27.54 -5.67 7.22
CA CYS A 3 27.34 -5.49 5.77
C CYS A 3 28.68 -5.10 5.12
N LYS A 4 29.54 -6.07 4.82
CA LYS A 4 30.75 -5.83 4.03
C LYS A 4 30.38 -5.91 2.54
N PRO A 5 30.79 -4.94 1.72
CA PRO A 5 30.69 -5.08 0.27
C PRO A 5 31.62 -6.22 -0.22
N PRO A 6 31.28 -6.91 -1.32
CA PRO A 6 32.23 -7.77 -2.02
C PRO A 6 33.40 -6.91 -2.51
N VAL A 7 34.62 -7.34 -2.21
CA VAL A 7 35.87 -6.58 -2.34
C VAL A 7 36.34 -6.55 -3.79
N THR A 8 35.60 -5.93 -4.72
CA THR A 8 36.08 -5.56 -6.06
C THR A 8 35.12 -4.53 -6.71
N SER A 9 35.29 -3.23 -6.44
CA SER A 9 34.69 -2.19 -7.29
C SER A 9 35.45 -0.86 -7.16
N PRO A 10 35.89 -0.24 -8.26
CA PRO A 10 36.62 1.03 -8.25
C PRO A 10 35.63 2.19 -8.45
N PHE A 11 34.89 2.58 -7.42
CA PHE A 11 34.07 3.81 -7.51
C PHE A 11 34.29 4.72 -6.31
N GLN A 12 34.61 5.97 -6.64
CA GLN A 12 34.94 7.09 -5.75
C GLN A 12 33.77 7.47 -4.80
N PRO A 13 34.08 8.13 -3.67
CA PRO A 13 33.10 8.36 -2.60
C PRO A 13 32.07 9.42 -3.01
N LEU A 14 30.79 9.06 -2.84
CA LEU A 14 29.69 10.01 -2.95
C LEU A 14 29.49 10.72 -1.59
N THR A 15 29.15 11.99 -1.71
CA THR A 15 29.17 13.04 -0.70
C THR A 15 28.47 12.69 0.61
N GLU A 16 29.11 13.15 1.69
CA GLU A 16 28.70 13.05 3.08
C GLU A 16 27.34 13.70 3.31
N ASP A 17 26.34 12.89 3.66
CA ASP A 17 25.26 13.34 4.54
C ASP A 17 24.63 12.09 5.18
N LYS A 18 24.89 11.92 6.48
CA LYS A 18 24.38 10.85 7.38
C LYS A 18 25.05 9.46 7.33
N ALA A 19 26.36 9.39 7.17
CA ALA A 19 27.07 8.15 7.44
C ALA A 19 27.49 8.08 8.93
N SER A 20 26.92 7.13 9.67
CA SER A 20 27.29 6.85 11.05
C SER A 20 28.73 6.30 11.09
N ASN A 21 29.61 6.98 11.83
CA ASN A 21 31.04 6.69 11.82
C ASN A 21 31.33 5.48 12.72
N HIS A 22 31.50 4.29 12.13
CA HIS A 22 31.92 3.10 12.87
C HIS A 22 33.38 2.77 12.58
N ARG A 23 34.20 2.82 13.65
CA ARG A 23 35.63 2.50 13.61
C ARG A 23 35.80 0.97 13.68
N SER A 24 36.40 0.38 12.65
CA SER A 24 36.73 -1.05 12.61
C SER A 24 37.91 -1.39 13.53
N PRO A 25 38.10 -2.66 13.94
CA PRO A 25 39.27 -3.11 14.71
C PRO A 25 40.60 -2.86 13.99
N THR A 26 40.56 -2.63 12.67
CA THR A 26 41.72 -2.34 11.82
C THR A 26 41.95 -0.83 11.62
N GLY A 27 41.26 0.04 12.37
CA GLY A 27 41.50 1.49 12.33
C GLY A 27 40.98 2.24 11.11
N LEU A 28 40.28 1.56 10.18
CA LEU A 28 39.65 2.20 9.03
C LEU A 28 38.25 2.73 9.41
N ASN A 29 37.99 4.01 9.12
CA ASN A 29 36.66 4.61 9.17
C ASN A 29 35.88 4.11 7.94
N TYR A 30 34.89 3.26 8.18
CA TYR A 30 33.94 2.89 7.14
C TYR A 30 32.70 3.76 7.29
N TYR A 31 32.48 4.63 6.31
CA TYR A 31 31.19 5.29 6.14
C TYR A 31 30.18 4.24 5.68
N PHE A 32 29.39 3.72 6.62
CA PHE A 32 28.32 2.78 6.32
C PHE A 32 27.19 3.53 5.64
N CYS A 33 27.19 3.57 4.31
CA CYS A 33 26.14 4.25 3.57
C CYS A 33 24.85 3.38 3.58
N PRO A 34 23.73 3.88 4.12
CA PRO A 34 22.50 3.11 4.31
C PRO A 34 21.93 2.50 3.01
N VAL A 35 22.23 3.12 1.87
CA VAL A 35 21.81 2.63 0.54
C VAL A 35 22.48 1.30 0.19
N TRP A 36 23.73 1.06 0.60
CA TRP A 36 24.40 -0.22 0.35
C TRP A 36 23.82 -1.35 1.20
N CYS A 37 23.43 -1.06 2.44
CA CYS A 37 22.70 -2.02 3.28
C CYS A 37 21.36 -2.40 2.63
N GLN A 38 20.63 -1.43 2.06
CA GLN A 38 19.41 -1.72 1.31
C GLN A 38 19.69 -2.64 0.11
N ARG A 39 20.70 -2.31 -0.71
CA ARG A 39 21.06 -3.15 -1.87
C ARG A 39 21.52 -4.55 -1.48
N LEU A 40 22.22 -4.68 -0.35
CA LEU A 40 22.62 -5.98 0.18
C LEU A 40 21.40 -6.80 0.59
N ALA A 41 20.41 -6.19 1.25
CA ALA A 41 19.16 -6.84 1.57
C ALA A 41 18.41 -7.28 0.30
N ASP A 42 18.33 -6.42 -0.73
CA ASP A 42 17.71 -6.74 -2.01
C ASP A 42 18.40 -7.91 -2.71
N TYR A 43 19.74 -7.94 -2.70
CA TYR A 43 20.54 -9.03 -3.24
C TYR A 43 20.29 -10.34 -2.47
N MET A 44 20.27 -10.28 -1.13
CA MET A 44 20.00 -11.45 -0.29
C MET A 44 18.60 -12.01 -0.56
N GLU A 45 17.60 -11.15 -0.70
CA GLU A 45 16.22 -11.50 -0.97
C GLU A 45 16.02 -12.07 -2.38
N GLY A 46 16.40 -11.33 -3.42
CA GLY A 46 16.08 -11.66 -4.81
C GLY A 46 17.05 -12.66 -5.45
N VAL A 47 18.35 -12.54 -5.17
CA VAL A 47 19.38 -13.35 -5.83
C VAL A 47 19.74 -14.58 -5.00
N LYS A 48 20.04 -14.39 -3.71
CA LYS A 48 20.41 -15.51 -2.82
C LYS A 48 19.22 -16.23 -2.23
N LYS A 49 18.02 -15.65 -2.27
CA LYS A 49 16.81 -16.15 -1.60
C LYS A 49 17.04 -16.47 -0.11
N ASN A 50 17.95 -15.75 0.53
CA ASN A 50 18.25 -15.84 1.94
C ASN A 50 17.48 -14.75 2.69
N TYR A 51 16.22 -15.06 3.00
CA TYR A 51 15.30 -14.11 3.62
C TYR A 51 15.66 -13.79 5.07
N GLU A 52 16.27 -14.71 5.80
CA GLU A 52 16.69 -14.49 7.19
C GLU A 52 17.82 -13.47 7.28
N SER A 53 18.86 -13.63 6.47
CA SER A 53 19.95 -12.65 6.42
C SER A 53 19.46 -11.30 5.87
N ALA A 54 18.56 -11.30 4.88
CA ALA A 54 17.92 -10.08 4.40
C ALA A 54 17.16 -9.37 5.54
N ALA A 55 16.36 -10.09 6.32
CA ALA A 55 15.62 -9.54 7.46
C ALA A 55 16.54 -8.89 8.50
N GLN A 56 17.68 -9.53 8.82
CA GLN A 56 18.65 -8.98 9.75
C GLN A 56 19.26 -7.66 9.24
N VAL A 57 19.63 -7.60 7.95
CA VAL A 57 20.16 -6.38 7.33
C VAL A 57 19.10 -5.28 7.30
N LEU A 58 17.86 -5.60 6.93
CA LEU A 58 16.74 -4.67 6.92
C LEU A 58 16.46 -4.10 8.31
N LYS A 59 16.44 -4.97 9.34
CA LYS A 59 16.24 -4.58 10.73
C LYS A 59 17.31 -3.60 11.18
N HIS A 60 18.57 -3.94 11.02
CA HIS A 60 19.68 -3.06 11.39
C HIS A 60 19.63 -1.72 10.64
N ASN A 61 19.38 -1.73 9.33
CA ASN A 61 19.36 -0.49 8.54
C ASN A 61 18.15 0.41 8.87
N CYS A 62 17.00 -0.20 9.21
CA CYS A 62 15.83 0.55 9.67
C CYS A 62 16.03 1.14 11.07
N GLU A 63 16.51 0.34 12.03
CA GLU A 63 16.61 0.74 13.44
C GLU A 63 17.80 1.66 13.72
N THR A 64 18.94 1.40 13.09
CA THR A 64 20.18 2.16 13.35
C THR A 64 20.31 3.38 12.43
N ASN A 65 20.00 3.21 11.14
CA ASN A 65 20.21 4.29 10.15
C ASN A 65 18.93 5.03 9.77
N GLY A 66 17.76 4.56 10.22
CA GLY A 66 16.47 5.16 9.85
C GLY A 66 16.16 5.10 8.35
N HIS A 67 16.73 4.13 7.63
CA HIS A 67 16.57 4.06 6.17
C HIS A 67 15.14 3.68 5.78
N GLY A 68 14.42 4.60 5.14
CA GLY A 68 12.98 4.47 4.87
C GLY A 68 12.61 3.20 4.11
N GLU A 69 13.27 2.91 2.99
CA GLU A 69 12.97 1.69 2.20
C GLU A 69 13.22 0.40 2.98
N SER A 70 14.20 0.40 3.89
CA SER A 70 14.47 -0.78 4.72
C SER A 70 13.38 -0.95 5.77
N CYS A 71 12.91 0.15 6.36
CA CYS A 71 11.75 0.13 7.25
C CYS A 71 10.47 -0.33 6.53
N TYR A 72 10.25 0.11 5.29
CA TYR A 72 9.12 -0.34 4.48
C TYR A 72 9.16 -1.86 4.27
N LYS A 73 10.29 -2.40 3.79
CA LYS A 73 10.45 -3.83 3.57
C LYS A 73 10.36 -4.66 4.85
N LEU A 74 10.96 -4.18 5.94
CA LEU A 74 10.85 -4.83 7.24
C LEU A 74 9.39 -4.86 7.73
N GLY A 75 8.63 -3.79 7.50
CA GLY A 75 7.19 -3.75 7.78
C GLY A 75 6.43 -4.82 7.00
N ALA A 76 6.74 -5.01 5.72
CA ALA A 76 6.15 -6.08 4.91
C ALA A 76 6.55 -7.49 5.40
N TYR A 77 7.77 -7.67 5.90
CA TYR A 77 8.21 -8.92 6.52
C TYR A 77 7.43 -9.21 7.80
N HIS A 78 7.15 -8.20 8.62
CA HIS A 78 6.29 -8.34 9.80
C HIS A 78 4.81 -8.62 9.48
N ILE A 79 4.32 -8.29 8.28
CA ILE A 79 2.97 -8.70 7.85
C ILE A 79 2.95 -10.18 7.43
N THR A 80 4.01 -10.67 6.82
CA THR A 80 4.03 -11.99 6.17
C THR A 80 4.77 -13.08 6.97
N GLY A 81 5.48 -12.70 8.04
CA GLY A 81 6.37 -13.60 8.76
C GLY A 81 7.64 -14.00 7.99
N LYS A 82 7.98 -13.28 6.90
CA LYS A 82 9.08 -13.64 5.99
C LYS A 82 10.44 -13.50 6.68
N GLY A 83 11.37 -14.42 6.37
CA GLY A 83 12.75 -14.33 6.86
C GLY A 83 12.91 -14.59 8.37
N GLY A 84 12.04 -15.40 8.97
CA GLY A 84 12.11 -15.73 10.40
C GLY A 84 11.66 -14.58 11.31
N VAL A 85 11.06 -13.53 10.74
CA VAL A 85 10.50 -12.41 11.48
C VAL A 85 9.13 -12.83 12.03
N THR A 86 8.85 -12.54 13.30
CA THR A 86 7.54 -12.80 13.89
C THR A 86 6.47 -11.91 13.22
N GLU A 87 5.38 -12.53 12.77
CA GLU A 87 4.21 -11.82 12.24
C GLU A 87 3.60 -10.93 13.33
N CYS A 88 3.54 -9.62 13.08
CA CYS A 88 2.99 -8.66 14.02
C CYS A 88 2.59 -7.36 13.31
N LEU A 89 1.28 -7.12 13.21
CA LEU A 89 0.74 -5.90 12.61
C LEU A 89 1.16 -4.63 13.36
N LYS A 90 1.28 -4.69 14.69
CA LYS A 90 1.73 -3.56 15.52
C LYS A 90 3.17 -3.16 15.18
N THR A 91 4.07 -4.14 15.01
CA THR A 91 5.45 -3.87 14.60
C THR A 91 5.51 -3.40 13.16
N ALA A 92 4.74 -4.00 12.25
CA ALA A 92 4.63 -3.55 10.87
C ALA A 92 4.18 -2.08 10.77
N TYR A 93 3.15 -1.71 11.53
CA TYR A 93 2.65 -0.33 11.64
C TYR A 93 3.76 0.65 12.04
N SER A 94 4.53 0.31 13.09
CA SER A 94 5.66 1.14 13.53
C SER A 94 6.76 1.28 12.45
N CYS A 95 7.03 0.22 11.69
CA CYS A 95 8.01 0.24 10.60
C CYS A 95 7.53 1.14 9.45
N PHE A 96 6.25 1.06 9.08
CA PHE A 96 5.69 1.93 8.05
C PHE A 96 5.63 3.39 8.47
N ILE A 97 5.36 3.71 9.74
CA ILE A 97 5.46 5.10 10.23
C ILE A 97 6.87 5.62 10.05
N ARG A 98 7.89 4.85 10.45
CA ARG A 98 9.31 5.23 10.25
C ARG A 98 9.61 5.48 8.77
N SER A 99 9.17 4.58 7.89
CA SER A 99 9.37 4.76 6.45
C SER A 99 8.61 5.96 5.86
N CYS A 100 7.38 6.20 6.29
CA CYS A 100 6.58 7.34 5.85
C CYS A 100 7.30 8.65 6.21
N ASN A 101 7.80 8.77 7.44
CA ASN A 101 8.48 9.96 7.94
C ASN A 101 9.92 10.13 7.40
N ALA A 102 10.61 9.05 7.06
CA ALA A 102 11.99 9.10 6.55
C ALA A 102 12.09 9.64 5.11
N GLY A 103 10.97 9.69 4.36
CA GLY A 103 10.98 10.06 2.94
C GLY A 103 11.53 8.95 2.04
N GLY A 104 11.89 9.31 0.80
CA GLY A 104 12.41 8.37 -0.20
C GLY A 104 11.33 7.65 -1.01
N LYS A 105 11.73 6.72 -1.89
CA LYS A 105 10.87 6.17 -2.94
C LYS A 105 9.64 5.42 -2.41
N LYS A 106 9.76 4.82 -1.23
CA LYS A 106 8.69 4.03 -0.58
C LYS A 106 7.97 4.77 0.54
N SER A 107 8.28 6.05 0.78
CA SER A 107 7.60 6.83 1.82
C SER A 107 6.10 6.97 1.55
N VAL A 108 5.74 7.24 0.29
CA VAL A 108 4.34 7.41 -0.11
C VAL A 108 3.55 6.10 0.04
N ASP A 109 4.09 4.97 -0.41
CA ASP A 109 3.53 3.62 -0.19
C ASP A 109 3.43 3.30 1.31
N ALA A 110 4.45 3.67 2.10
CA ALA A 110 4.45 3.46 3.54
C ALA A 110 3.34 4.26 4.22
N CYS A 111 3.17 5.54 3.88
CA CYS A 111 2.08 6.37 4.40
C CYS A 111 0.72 5.76 4.04
N HIS A 112 0.54 5.20 2.84
CA HIS A 112 -0.67 4.46 2.50
C HIS A 112 -0.91 3.26 3.41
N ASN A 113 0.12 2.44 3.66
CA ASN A 113 0.02 1.27 4.53
C ASN A 113 -0.27 1.63 5.99
N VAL A 114 0.28 2.74 6.50
CA VAL A 114 -0.11 3.28 7.81
C VAL A 114 -1.58 3.65 7.81
N GLY A 115 -2.07 4.34 6.77
CA GLY A 115 -3.47 4.70 6.63
C GLY A 115 -4.41 3.48 6.63
N LEU A 116 -4.02 2.41 5.92
CA LEU A 116 -4.75 1.15 5.88
C LEU A 116 -4.84 0.49 7.26
N LEU A 117 -3.70 0.31 7.93
CA LEU A 117 -3.65 -0.32 9.25
C LEU A 117 -4.36 0.52 10.32
N ALA A 118 -4.32 1.86 10.20
CA ALA A 118 -5.03 2.76 11.07
C ALA A 118 -6.56 2.66 10.88
N HIS A 119 -6.99 2.58 9.62
CA HIS A 119 -8.41 2.45 9.27
C HIS A 119 -9.00 1.10 9.69
N ASP A 120 -8.25 0.01 9.47
CA ASP A 120 -8.67 -1.35 9.84
C ASP A 120 -8.60 -1.58 11.37
N GLY A 121 -7.64 -0.95 12.06
CA GLY A 121 -7.56 -0.97 13.52
C GLY A 121 -6.95 -2.23 14.13
N ARG A 122 -6.70 -3.31 13.35
CA ARG A 122 -6.12 -4.56 13.89
C ARG A 122 -4.68 -4.43 14.38
N ALA A 123 -3.98 -3.37 13.96
CA ALA A 123 -2.63 -3.07 14.41
C ALA A 123 -2.56 -2.30 15.75
N MET A 124 -3.70 -1.87 16.29
CA MET A 124 -3.78 -0.92 17.41
C MET A 124 -4.70 -1.44 18.53
N GLU A 125 -4.32 -1.23 19.78
CA GLU A 125 -5.11 -1.70 20.95
C GLU A 125 -6.45 -0.95 21.11
N GLY A 126 -6.59 0.26 20.53
CA GLY A 126 -7.80 1.08 20.56
C GLY A 126 -8.79 0.85 19.41
N GLY A 127 -8.55 -0.17 18.57
CA GLY A 127 -9.32 -0.42 17.35
C GLY A 127 -9.08 0.64 16.27
N PRO A 128 -9.98 0.77 15.28
CA PRO A 128 -9.86 1.73 14.19
C PRO A 128 -9.64 3.18 14.65
N ASP A 129 -8.66 3.84 14.03
CA ASP A 129 -8.40 5.28 14.14
C ASP A 129 -8.55 5.94 12.75
N PRO A 130 -9.77 6.34 12.40
CA PRO A 130 -10.05 6.95 11.10
C PRO A 130 -9.47 8.37 10.96
N THR A 131 -9.18 9.06 12.07
CA THR A 131 -8.53 10.37 12.05
C THR A 131 -7.07 10.21 11.65
N ALA A 132 -6.36 9.25 12.25
CA ALA A 132 -5.01 8.89 11.81
C ALA A 132 -5.02 8.39 10.36
N ALA A 133 -5.96 7.51 9.99
CA ALA A 133 -6.09 7.01 8.62
C ALA A 133 -6.20 8.14 7.60
N ARG A 134 -7.08 9.12 7.86
CA ARG A 134 -7.23 10.32 7.04
C ARG A 134 -5.91 11.05 6.86
N GLN A 135 -5.20 11.37 7.95
CA GLN A 135 -3.95 12.14 7.89
C GLN A 135 -2.89 11.44 7.02
N TYR A 136 -2.74 10.13 7.15
CA TYR A 136 -1.75 9.37 6.38
C TYR A 136 -2.16 9.16 4.92
N TYR A 137 -3.45 8.96 4.65
CA TYR A 137 -3.93 8.94 3.28
C TYR A 137 -3.80 10.31 2.61
N GLU A 138 -4.04 11.43 3.32
CA GLU A 138 -3.83 12.80 2.79
C GLU A 138 -2.37 12.99 2.37
N LYS A 139 -1.41 12.58 3.20
CA LYS A 139 0.02 12.60 2.85
C LYS A 139 0.33 11.78 1.60
N ALA A 140 -0.15 10.53 1.54
CA ALA A 140 0.12 9.65 0.41
C ALA A 140 -0.56 10.13 -0.89
N CYS A 141 -1.79 10.64 -0.80
CA CYS A 141 -2.52 11.21 -1.92
C CYS A 141 -1.83 12.48 -2.47
N ALA A 142 -1.36 13.35 -1.57
CA ALA A 142 -0.56 14.52 -1.95
C ALA A 142 0.75 14.11 -2.65
N GLY A 143 1.34 12.98 -2.22
CA GLY A 143 2.48 12.33 -2.88
C GLY A 143 2.16 11.62 -4.20
N GLY A 144 0.92 11.70 -4.71
CA GLY A 144 0.53 11.11 -5.99
C GLY A 144 0.09 9.64 -5.92
N PHE A 145 -0.12 9.06 -4.73
CA PHE A 145 -0.61 7.69 -4.60
C PHE A 145 -2.11 7.61 -4.85
N ALA A 146 -2.47 7.22 -6.07
CA ALA A 146 -3.86 7.12 -6.51
C ALA A 146 -4.76 6.29 -5.56
N PRO A 147 -4.33 5.12 -5.03
CA PRO A 147 -5.12 4.35 -4.06
C PRO A 147 -5.44 5.09 -2.77
N SER A 148 -4.54 5.96 -2.28
CA SER A 148 -4.81 6.76 -1.07
C SER A 148 -5.86 7.83 -1.32
N CYS A 149 -5.84 8.47 -2.50
CA CYS A 149 -6.89 9.43 -2.86
C CYS A 149 -8.26 8.73 -2.96
N PHE A 150 -8.30 7.50 -3.48
CA PHE A 150 -9.53 6.71 -3.50
C PHE A 150 -10.01 6.35 -2.09
N ASN A 151 -9.13 5.89 -1.21
CA ASN A 151 -9.49 5.57 0.17
C ASN A 151 -9.93 6.81 0.96
N LEU A 152 -9.39 8.00 0.69
CA LEU A 152 -9.92 9.24 1.26
C LEU A 152 -11.34 9.52 0.80
N SER A 153 -11.62 9.33 -0.49
CA SER A 153 -12.97 9.50 -1.02
C SER A 153 -13.95 8.60 -0.28
N ALA A 154 -13.64 7.31 -0.14
CA ALA A 154 -14.45 6.36 0.63
C ALA A 154 -14.63 6.80 2.09
N LEU A 155 -13.54 7.21 2.74
CA LEU A 155 -13.56 7.66 4.13
C LEU A 155 -14.47 8.89 4.36
N PHE A 156 -14.55 9.81 3.40
CA PHE A 156 -15.46 10.96 3.46
C PHE A 156 -16.90 10.62 3.06
N ILE A 157 -17.13 9.55 2.29
CA ILE A 157 -18.49 9.05 2.01
C ILE A 157 -19.06 8.38 3.26
N GLU A 158 -18.28 7.51 3.90
CA GLU A 158 -18.70 6.77 5.08
C GLU A 158 -18.83 7.67 6.31
N GLY A 159 -17.87 8.58 6.50
CA GLY A 159 -17.68 9.25 7.79
C GLY A 159 -17.41 8.25 8.92
N ASN A 160 -17.48 8.70 10.17
CA ASN A 160 -17.48 7.84 11.35
C ASN A 160 -18.06 8.55 12.59
N SER A 161 -18.37 7.75 13.60
CA SER A 161 -18.86 8.19 14.92
C SER A 161 -17.79 8.85 15.80
N LYS A 162 -16.51 8.80 15.42
CA LYS A 162 -15.37 9.38 16.16
C LYS A 162 -14.98 10.78 15.67
N GLY A 163 -15.88 11.48 15.00
CA GLY A 163 -15.72 12.90 14.65
C GLY A 163 -15.31 13.20 13.21
N LEU A 164 -15.33 12.22 12.31
CA LEU A 164 -15.26 12.50 10.87
C LEU A 164 -16.66 12.46 10.28
N ALA A 165 -17.33 13.60 10.20
CA ALA A 165 -18.61 13.67 9.51
C ALA A 165 -18.44 13.33 8.01
N PRO A 166 -19.43 12.66 7.39
CA PRO A 166 -19.45 12.52 5.94
C PRO A 166 -19.40 13.89 5.25
N ASP A 167 -18.62 14.00 4.18
CA ASP A 167 -18.52 15.20 3.35
C ASP A 167 -18.41 14.78 1.88
N MET A 168 -19.55 14.82 1.19
CA MET A 168 -19.63 14.40 -0.20
C MET A 168 -18.84 15.33 -1.15
N THR A 169 -18.64 16.60 -0.78
CA THR A 169 -17.86 17.55 -1.58
C THR A 169 -16.37 17.17 -1.55
N LEU A 170 -15.85 16.87 -0.36
CA LEU A 170 -14.48 16.37 -0.20
C LEU A 170 -14.33 14.97 -0.80
N ALA A 171 -15.31 14.09 -0.63
CA ALA A 171 -15.29 12.78 -1.25
C ALA A 171 -15.17 12.87 -2.77
N LEU A 172 -15.91 13.77 -3.42
CA LEU A 172 -15.86 13.98 -4.87
C LEU A 172 -14.51 14.57 -5.29
N LYS A 173 -13.98 15.53 -4.53
CA LYS A 173 -12.65 16.10 -4.78
C LYS A 173 -11.59 15.01 -4.80
N TYR A 174 -11.57 14.12 -3.81
CA TYR A 174 -10.60 13.03 -3.74
C TYR A 174 -10.85 11.92 -4.77
N ALA A 175 -12.12 11.64 -5.12
CA ALA A 175 -12.46 10.71 -6.21
C ALA A 175 -11.94 11.21 -7.56
N ASN A 176 -12.17 12.48 -7.88
CA ASN A 176 -11.64 13.13 -9.07
C ASN A 176 -10.11 13.09 -9.08
N ARG A 177 -9.46 13.40 -7.96
CA ARG A 177 -8.00 13.31 -7.85
C ARG A 177 -7.46 11.89 -8.06
N ALA A 178 -8.11 10.88 -7.48
CA ALA A 178 -7.75 9.49 -7.71
C ALA A 178 -7.90 9.12 -9.20
N CYS A 179 -8.98 9.57 -9.84
CA CYS A 179 -9.21 9.38 -11.27
C CYS A 179 -8.14 10.07 -12.13
N GLU A 180 -7.77 11.30 -11.80
CA GLU A 180 -6.68 12.05 -12.44
C GLU A 180 -5.37 11.27 -12.44
N LEU A 181 -5.07 10.60 -11.33
CA LEU A 181 -3.91 9.74 -11.13
C LEU A 181 -4.07 8.33 -11.73
N GLY A 182 -5.14 8.08 -12.50
CA GLY A 182 -5.37 6.82 -13.21
C GLY A 182 -6.07 5.73 -12.40
N HIS A 183 -6.56 6.02 -11.19
CA HIS A 183 -7.29 5.04 -10.39
C HIS A 183 -8.69 4.80 -10.95
N VAL A 184 -8.92 3.64 -11.54
CA VAL A 184 -10.20 3.26 -12.19
C VAL A 184 -11.39 3.37 -11.24
N TRP A 185 -11.25 2.89 -10.00
CA TRP A 185 -12.34 2.99 -9.02
C TRP A 185 -12.57 4.43 -8.55
N GLY A 186 -11.54 5.28 -8.60
CA GLY A 186 -11.70 6.72 -8.36
C GLY A 186 -12.56 7.37 -9.43
N CYS A 187 -12.30 7.03 -10.70
CA CYS A 187 -13.13 7.47 -11.83
C CYS A 187 -14.57 6.97 -11.74
N ALA A 188 -14.76 5.69 -11.36
CA ALA A 188 -16.10 5.13 -11.20
C ALA A 188 -16.89 5.81 -10.07
N ASN A 189 -16.26 6.08 -8.93
CA ASN A 189 -16.89 6.81 -7.83
C ASN A 189 -17.26 8.24 -8.24
N ALA A 190 -16.31 8.98 -8.83
CA ALA A 190 -16.58 10.34 -9.30
C ALA A 190 -17.72 10.38 -10.34
N SER A 191 -17.73 9.43 -11.28
CA SER A 191 -18.82 9.28 -12.26
C SER A 191 -20.18 9.10 -11.58
N ARG A 192 -20.27 8.18 -10.61
CA ARG A 192 -21.51 7.94 -9.86
C ARG A 192 -21.95 9.19 -9.11
N MET A 193 -21.01 9.90 -8.47
CA MET A 193 -21.31 11.11 -7.71
C MET A 193 -21.85 12.24 -8.60
N TYR A 194 -21.28 12.46 -9.80
CA TYR A 194 -21.82 13.42 -10.77
C TYR A 194 -23.20 13.01 -11.30
N ARG A 195 -23.45 11.71 -11.50
CA ARG A 195 -24.78 11.22 -11.93
C ARG A 195 -25.85 11.44 -10.86
N LEU A 196 -25.51 11.23 -9.59
CA LEU A 196 -26.45 11.34 -8.48
C LEU A 196 -26.59 12.77 -7.93
N GLY A 197 -25.59 13.63 -8.16
CA GLY A 197 -25.51 14.95 -7.54
C GLY A 197 -24.99 14.88 -6.10
N ASP A 198 -24.10 13.91 -5.81
CA ASP A 198 -23.52 13.75 -4.49
C ASP A 198 -22.30 14.69 -4.35
N GLY A 199 -22.43 15.73 -3.50
CA GLY A 199 -21.36 16.72 -3.29
C GLY A 199 -21.17 17.72 -4.44
N THR A 200 -22.11 17.73 -5.40
CA THR A 200 -22.13 18.62 -6.57
C THR A 200 -23.51 18.58 -7.23
N GLU A 201 -23.78 19.44 -8.22
CA GLU A 201 -24.98 19.32 -9.03
C GLU A 201 -24.87 18.14 -10.01
N LYS A 202 -26.02 17.58 -10.41
CA LYS A 202 -26.04 16.48 -11.37
C LYS A 202 -25.43 16.92 -12.71
N ASP A 203 -24.48 16.13 -13.21
CA ASP A 203 -23.84 16.34 -14.50
C ASP A 203 -23.65 14.99 -15.22
N GLU A 204 -24.63 14.64 -16.04
CA GLU A 204 -24.65 13.38 -16.81
C GLU A 204 -23.50 13.32 -17.83
N LYS A 205 -23.11 14.46 -18.41
CA LYS A 205 -22.04 14.52 -19.39
C LYS A 205 -20.71 14.16 -18.73
N LYS A 206 -20.41 14.81 -17.60
CA LYS A 206 -19.19 14.54 -16.83
C LYS A 206 -19.20 13.14 -16.23
N ALA A 207 -20.35 12.64 -15.81
CA ALA A 207 -20.50 11.26 -15.36
C ALA A 207 -20.12 10.26 -16.46
N GLU A 208 -20.61 10.44 -17.70
CA GLU A 208 -20.27 9.54 -18.81
C GLU A 208 -18.81 9.67 -19.25
N GLU A 209 -18.23 10.88 -19.24
CA GLU A 209 -16.80 11.10 -19.50
C GLU A 209 -15.92 10.31 -18.52
N LEU A 210 -16.18 10.42 -17.21
CA LEU A 210 -15.45 9.72 -16.16
C LEU A 210 -15.65 8.20 -16.22
N LYS A 211 -16.86 7.75 -16.55
CA LYS A 211 -17.17 6.33 -16.79
C LYS A 211 -16.39 5.78 -17.98
N ASN A 212 -16.28 6.53 -19.06
CA ASN A 212 -15.48 6.13 -20.23
C ASN A 212 -13.99 6.12 -19.93
N ARG A 213 -13.51 7.06 -19.11
CA ARG A 213 -12.14 7.03 -18.59
C ARG A 213 -11.86 5.80 -17.73
N ALA A 214 -12.79 5.41 -16.86
CA ALA A 214 -12.69 4.19 -16.07
C ALA A 214 -12.61 2.93 -16.96
N LYS A 215 -13.43 2.86 -18.03
CA LYS A 215 -13.37 1.77 -19.02
C LYS A 215 -12.06 1.78 -19.81
N GLY A 216 -11.61 2.94 -20.29
CA GLY A 216 -10.36 3.11 -21.05
C GLY A 216 -9.13 2.61 -20.29
N ALA A 217 -9.08 2.89 -18.99
CA ALA A 217 -8.03 2.38 -18.10
C ALA A 217 -8.18 0.89 -17.72
N ALA A 218 -9.33 0.26 -17.97
CA ALA A 218 -9.49 -1.19 -17.82
C ALA A 218 -8.80 -1.97 -18.96
N TRP A 219 -8.77 -1.42 -20.18
CA TRP A 219 -8.08 -2.03 -21.33
C TRP A 219 -6.55 -2.10 -21.14
N PHE A 220 -5.95 -1.16 -20.39
CA PHE A 220 -4.53 -1.22 -20.04
C PHE A 220 -4.19 -2.32 -19.02
N ARG A 221 -5.19 -2.84 -18.27
CA ARG A 221 -4.95 -3.84 -17.21
C ARG A 221 -5.15 -5.29 -17.63
N GLU A 222 -5.72 -5.59 -18.79
CA GLU A 222 -5.68 -6.96 -19.32
C GLU A 222 -4.25 -7.36 -19.75
N GLY A 223 -3.38 -6.41 -20.10
CA GLY A 223 -1.96 -6.64 -20.37
C GLY A 223 -1.05 -6.66 -19.13
N GLU A 224 -1.39 -5.90 -18.08
CA GLU A 224 -0.55 -5.71 -16.89
C GLU A 224 -0.99 -6.53 -15.65
N ALA A 225 -2.06 -7.32 -15.74
CA ALA A 225 -2.47 -8.20 -14.63
C ALA A 225 -1.34 -9.18 -14.21
N ALA A 226 -0.41 -9.49 -15.11
CA ALA A 226 0.78 -10.30 -14.80
C ALA A 226 1.88 -9.52 -14.05
N GLU A 227 1.95 -8.18 -14.21
CA GLU A 227 3.06 -7.37 -13.67
C GLU A 227 2.70 -6.67 -12.36
N ILE A 228 1.44 -6.26 -12.16
CA ILE A 228 0.96 -5.73 -10.87
C ILE A 228 0.90 -6.84 -9.81
N CYS A 229 0.66 -8.10 -10.22
CA CYS A 229 0.79 -9.28 -9.37
C CYS A 229 2.24 -9.60 -8.96
N GLY A 230 3.25 -8.96 -9.55
CA GLY A 230 4.66 -9.20 -9.25
C GLY A 230 5.32 -8.20 -8.30
N VAL A 231 4.68 -7.06 -7.99
CA VAL A 231 5.36 -5.96 -7.26
C VAL A 231 4.72 -5.61 -5.92
N ASN A 232 3.45 -5.98 -5.70
CA ASN A 232 2.81 -5.92 -4.39
C ASN A 232 2.35 -7.33 -3.99
N ASP A 233 3.23 -8.01 -3.24
CA ASP A 233 3.04 -9.30 -2.55
C ASP A 233 1.85 -9.33 -1.53
N TYR A 234 0.86 -8.45 -1.65
CA TYR A 234 -0.32 -8.37 -0.78
C TYR A 234 -1.54 -9.14 -1.32
N CYS A 235 -1.38 -9.94 -2.38
CA CYS A 235 -2.43 -10.80 -2.94
C CYS A 235 -2.16 -12.31 -2.78
N TYR A 236 -1.34 -12.73 -1.81
CA TYR A 236 -1.22 -14.16 -1.50
C TYR A 236 -2.35 -14.62 -0.60
N HIS A 237 -3.47 -15.04 -1.19
CA HIS A 237 -4.29 -16.17 -0.69
C HIS A 237 -5.36 -16.66 -1.70
N CYS A 238 -5.08 -16.59 -3.00
CA CYS A 238 -5.92 -17.22 -4.04
C CYS A 238 -5.19 -18.27 -4.89
N PHE A 239 -4.14 -18.92 -4.36
CA PHE A 239 -3.52 -20.07 -5.03
C PHE A 239 -4.18 -21.38 -4.56
N GLY A 240 -5.13 -21.87 -5.37
CA GLY A 240 -5.76 -23.17 -5.14
C GLY A 240 -6.85 -23.59 -6.13
N LEU A 241 -7.15 -22.83 -7.20
CA LEU A 241 -8.17 -23.22 -8.17
C LEU A 241 -7.55 -23.58 -9.53
N PRO A 242 -7.96 -24.71 -10.16
CA PRO A 242 -7.49 -25.10 -11.49
C PRO A 242 -7.97 -24.10 -12.56
N ALA A 243 -7.17 -23.98 -13.63
CA ALA A 243 -7.11 -22.91 -14.62
C ALA A 243 -8.34 -22.69 -15.54
N HIS A 244 -9.56 -23.09 -15.15
CA HIS A 244 -10.74 -23.01 -16.01
C HIS A 244 -11.99 -22.36 -15.37
N VAL A 245 -11.85 -21.60 -14.29
CA VAL A 245 -12.99 -20.81 -13.77
C VAL A 245 -12.90 -19.39 -14.32
N ALA A 246 -13.89 -19.04 -15.13
CA ALA A 246 -14.03 -17.76 -15.83
C ALA A 246 -13.86 -16.55 -14.89
N ILE A 247 -13.07 -15.58 -15.35
CA ILE A 247 -12.71 -14.31 -14.68
C ILE A 247 -13.93 -13.38 -14.45
N SER A 248 -15.14 -13.78 -14.84
CA SER A 248 -16.32 -12.92 -14.88
C SER A 248 -17.04 -12.68 -13.53
N GLN A 249 -16.52 -13.18 -12.41
CA GLN A 249 -17.21 -13.08 -11.10
C GLN A 249 -16.35 -12.58 -9.93
N VAL A 250 -15.25 -11.88 -10.19
CA VAL A 250 -14.57 -11.12 -9.12
C VAL A 250 -15.24 -9.76 -8.99
N MET A 251 -16.36 -9.69 -8.25
CA MET A 251 -16.85 -8.41 -7.74
C MET A 251 -16.00 -8.02 -6.53
N CYS A 252 -15.10 -7.04 -6.71
CA CYS A 252 -14.53 -6.31 -5.59
C CYS A 252 -15.58 -5.33 -5.06
N VAL A 253 -16.46 -5.82 -4.19
CA VAL A 253 -17.27 -5.00 -3.29
C VAL A 253 -16.61 -5.16 -1.93
N ASN A 254 -16.00 -4.08 -1.44
CA ASN A 254 -15.36 -3.98 -0.13
C ASN A 254 -14.19 -4.93 0.20
N ARG A 255 -13.01 -4.37 0.49
CA ARG A 255 -11.73 -5.09 0.54
C ARG A 255 -11.46 -5.88 1.83
N TYR A 256 -12.47 -6.42 2.54
CA TYR A 256 -12.24 -7.12 3.82
C TYR A 256 -12.94 -8.47 4.03
N ILE A 257 -13.67 -9.03 3.06
CA ILE A 257 -14.26 -10.37 3.22
C ILE A 257 -14.00 -11.24 1.99
N CYS A 258 -12.83 -11.87 1.93
CA CYS A 258 -12.73 -13.21 1.36
C CYS A 258 -13.02 -14.21 2.49
N ALA A 259 -14.29 -14.33 2.88
CA ALA A 259 -14.72 -15.47 3.69
C ALA A 259 -14.87 -16.67 2.77
N CYS A 260 -13.87 -17.56 2.79
CA CYS A 260 -14.03 -18.93 2.31
C CYS A 260 -15.12 -19.62 3.14
N THR A 261 -16.38 -19.54 2.71
CA THR A 261 -17.44 -20.39 3.25
C THR A 261 -17.67 -21.56 2.29
N ASN A 262 -17.27 -22.73 2.75
CA ASN A 262 -17.36 -24.00 2.04
C ASN A 262 -18.81 -24.52 2.03
N LYS A 263 -19.76 -23.72 1.52
CA LYS A 263 -21.17 -24.12 1.40
C LYS A 263 -21.67 -23.87 -0.02
N THR A 264 -21.92 -24.98 -0.70
CA THR A 264 -22.66 -25.09 -1.96
C THR A 264 -23.95 -24.25 -1.92
N TRP A 265 -23.99 -23.13 -2.64
CA TRP A 265 -25.22 -22.36 -2.83
C TRP A 265 -26.06 -22.98 -3.95
N ARG A 266 -27.08 -23.75 -3.56
CA ARG A 266 -28.30 -23.95 -4.35
C ARG A 266 -29.29 -22.84 -3.96
N GLY A 267 -29.84 -22.14 -4.96
CA GLY A 267 -31.13 -21.45 -4.82
C GLY A 267 -31.09 -19.92 -4.97
N ARG A 268 -31.78 -19.44 -6.00
CA ARG A 268 -32.22 -18.03 -6.18
C ARG A 268 -33.19 -17.63 -5.07
N SER A 269 -33.05 -16.39 -4.59
CA SER A 269 -34.20 -15.53 -4.33
C SER A 269 -33.80 -14.05 -4.52
N LYS A 270 -34.54 -13.38 -5.40
CA LYS A 270 -34.56 -11.91 -5.53
C LYS A 270 -35.24 -11.34 -4.30
N VAL A 271 -34.60 -10.40 -3.62
CA VAL A 271 -35.29 -9.31 -2.91
C VAL A 271 -34.48 -8.04 -3.16
N GLY A 272 -35.16 -6.99 -3.64
CA GLY A 272 -34.56 -5.73 -4.05
C GLY A 272 -33.92 -4.96 -2.91
N GLY A 273 -32.84 -4.25 -3.25
CA GLY A 273 -32.08 -3.36 -2.39
C GLY A 273 -30.76 -3.07 -3.08
N ASP A 274 -30.63 -1.87 -3.65
CA ASP A 274 -29.42 -1.44 -4.36
C ASP A 274 -28.23 -1.47 -3.39
N LEU A 275 -27.30 -2.38 -3.66
CA LEU A 275 -26.08 -2.56 -2.88
C LEU A 275 -25.18 -1.34 -3.12
N LEU A 276 -25.01 -0.54 -2.06
CA LEU A 276 -23.91 0.40 -1.96
C LEU A 276 -22.59 -0.38 -2.09
N LEU A 277 -21.80 -0.06 -3.10
CA LEU A 277 -20.38 -0.40 -3.16
C LEU A 277 -19.66 0.47 -2.13
N VAL A 278 -19.75 0.06 -0.88
CA VAL A 278 -18.80 0.42 0.19
C VAL A 278 -17.53 -0.37 -0.08
#